data_AF-A0A0X3AST1-F1
#
_entry.id   AF-A0A0X3AST1-F1
#
_cell.length_a   1.000
_cell.length_b   1.000
_cell.length_c   1.000
_cell.angle_alpha   90.00
_cell.angle_beta   90.00
_cell.angle_gamma   90.00
#
_symmetry.space_group_name_H-M   'P 1'
#
loop_
_entity.id
_entity.type
_entity.pdbx_description
1 polymer ?
#
loop_
_entity_poly.entity_id
_entity_poly.type
_entity_poly.pdbx_seq_one_letter_code
_entity_poly.pdbx_strand_id
1 'polypeptide(L)' 'MALDKESLQAGIKSLLSEMLTRDSNSIDEFSKRLSSLIDNYVKTATIKYDGGLSSPNGAVIGTFKGKLE' A
#
# COMPACT_ATOMS: atom_id res chain seq x y z
N MET A 1 -2.40 12.58 -3.70
CA MET A 1 -2.41 12.88 -2.25
C MET A 1 -1.23 12.16 -1.63
N ALA A 2 -0.56 12.75 -0.65
CA ALA A 2 0.51 12.06 0.06
C ALA A 2 -0.08 10.83 0.78
N LEU A 3 0.66 9.73 0.76
CA LEU A 3 0.31 8.51 1.50
C LEU A 3 0.05 8.81 2.98
N ASP A 4 -1.02 8.23 3.54
CA ASP A 4 -1.42 8.42 4.94
C ASP A 4 -0.55 7.58 5.89
N LYS A 5 0.60 8.17 6.25
CA LYS A 5 1.56 7.55 7.16
C LYS A 5 1.06 7.43 8.59
N GLU A 6 0.15 8.32 9.01
CA GLU A 6 -0.39 8.33 10.37
C GLU A 6 -1.28 7.13 10.60
N SER A 7 -2.17 6.83 9.63
CA SER A 7 -3.02 5.64 9.67
C SER A 7 -2.21 4.35 9.64
N LEU A 8 -1.16 4.25 8.81
CA LEU A 8 -0.29 3.08 8.81
C LEU A 8 0.43 2.91 10.15
N GLN A 9 0.98 3.99 10.71
CA GLN A 9 1.67 3.94 12.00
C GLN A 9 0.72 3.52 13.13
N ALA A 10 -0.51 4.05 13.15
CA ALA A 10 -1.53 3.67 14.12
C ALA A 10 -1.89 2.17 14.00
N GLY A 11 -2.07 1.65 12.78
CA GLY A 11 -2.32 0.24 12.54
C GLY A 11 -1.19 -0.68 13.02
N ILE A 12 0.07 -0.31 12.75
CA ILE A 12 1.25 -1.07 13.21
C ILE A 12 1.33 -1.07 14.75
N LYS A 13 1.08 0.08 15.39
CA LYS A 13 1.05 0.16 16.87
C LYS A 13 -0.03 -0.75 17.46
N SER A 14 -1.25 -0.72 16.90
CA SER A 14 -2.33 -1.61 17.34
C SER A 14 -1.94 -3.08 17.21
N LEU A 15 -1.38 -3.46 16.06
CA LEU A 15 -0.92 -4.84 15.83
C LEU A 15 0.13 -5.27 16.85
N LEU A 16 1.12 -4.41 17.14
CA LEU A 16 2.15 -4.71 18.14
C LEU A 16 1.57 -4.83 19.54
N SER A 17 0.68 -3.91 19.94
CA SER A 17 -0.01 -4.00 21.24
C SER A 17 -0.80 -5.30 21.37
N GLU A 18 -1.53 -5.71 20.34
CA GLU A 18 -2.24 -6.98 20.33
C GLU A 18 -1.29 -8.18 20.46
N MET A 19 -0.17 -8.21 19.71
CA MET A 19 0.79 -9.31 19.80
C MET A 19 1.44 -9.41 21.18
N LEU A 20 1.71 -8.27 21.83
CA LEU A 20 2.26 -8.24 23.20
C LEU A 20 1.30 -8.79 24.25
N THR A 21 -0.02 -8.69 24.01
CA THR A 21 -1.05 -9.21 24.93
C THR A 21 -1.37 -10.69 24.74
N ARG A 22 -0.77 -11.34 23.74
CA ARG A 22 -1.05 -12.75 23.45
C ARG A 22 -0.17 -13.68 24.25
N ASP A 23 -0.78 -14.77 24.71
CA ASP A 23 -0.09 -15.82 25.47
C ASP A 23 0.91 -16.62 24.62
N SER A 24 0.73 -16.64 23.29
CA SER A 24 1.63 -17.30 22.35
C SER A 24 2.11 -16.36 21.25
N ASN A 25 3.43 -16.35 21.05
CA ASN A 25 4.05 -15.64 19.94
C ASN A 25 3.76 -16.37 18.63
N SER A 26 3.06 -15.71 17.71
CA SER A 26 2.77 -16.21 16.35
C SER A 26 3.41 -15.31 15.31
N ILE A 27 4.62 -15.68 14.88
CA ILE A 27 5.40 -14.93 13.88
C ILE A 27 4.68 -14.92 12.52
N ASP A 28 4.07 -16.04 12.14
CA ASP A 28 3.34 -16.17 10.87
C ASP A 28 2.13 -15.25 10.81
N GLU A 29 1.37 -15.15 11.91
CA GLU A 29 0.22 -14.25 11.93
C GLU A 29 0.67 -12.79 11.93
N PHE A 30 1.66 -12.44 12.75
CA PHE A 30 2.20 -11.09 12.79
C PHE A 30 2.67 -10.64 11.40
N SER A 31 3.45 -11.48 10.72
CA SER A 31 3.96 -11.17 9.38
C SER A 31 2.84 -11.02 8.34
N LYS A 32 1.82 -11.89 8.38
CA LYS A 32 0.63 -11.80 7.50
C LYS A 32 -0.18 -10.53 7.73
N ARG A 33 -0.35 -10.12 8.98
CA ARG A 33 -1.12 -8.91 9.31
C ARG A 33 -0.34 -7.65 9.00
N LEU A 34 0.97 -7.64 9.25
CA LEU A 34 1.85 -6.53 8.89
C LEU A 34 1.92 -6.34 7.37
N SER A 35 2.08 -7.42 6.60
CA SER A 35 2.10 -7.33 5.14
C SER A 35 0.78 -6.81 4.57
N SER A 36 -0.35 -7.16 5.19
CA SER A 36 -1.67 -6.65 4.79
C SER A 36 -1.82 -5.15 5.07
N LEU A 37 -1.31 -4.64 6.21
CA LEU A 37 -1.29 -3.21 6.50
C LEU A 37 -0.47 -2.43 5.46
N ILE A 38 0.69 -2.97 5.07
CA ILE A 38 1.55 -2.37 4.06
C ILE A 38 0.86 -2.41 2.69
N ASP A 39 0.29 -3.55 2.27
CA ASP A 39 -0.42 -3.71 0.99
C ASP A 39 -1.57 -2.70 0.85
N ASN A 40 -2.38 -2.55 1.89
CA ASN A 40 -3.44 -1.55 1.91
C ASN A 40 -2.88 -0.13 1.79
N TYR A 41 -1.81 0.18 2.52
CA TYR A 41 -1.15 1.48 2.46
C TYR A 41 -0.62 1.81 1.05
N VAL A 42 0.12 0.91 0.39
CA VAL A 42 0.60 1.17 -0.99
C VAL A 42 -0.54 1.29 -1.99
N LYS A 43 -1.68 0.60 -1.80
CA LYS A 43 -2.86 0.74 -2.65
C LYS A 43 -3.57 2.10 -2.53
N THR A 44 -3.34 2.84 -1.44
CA THR A 44 -3.83 4.22 -1.32
C THR A 44 -2.97 5.23 -2.10
N ALA A 45 -1.82 4.80 -2.61
CA ALA A 45 -0.94 5.68 -3.37
C ALA A 45 -1.67 6.26 -4.58
N THR A 46 -1.58 7.57 -4.75
CA THR A 46 -1.99 8.20 -5.99
C THR A 46 -0.83 8.08 -6.97
N ILE A 47 -1.13 7.71 -8.22
CA ILE A 47 -0.13 7.73 -9.27
C ILE A 47 -0.20 9.10 -9.95
N LYS A 48 0.91 9.84 -9.95
CA LYS A 48 1.04 11.03 -10.81
C LYS A 48 1.20 10.56 -12.25
N TYR A 49 0.24 10.94 -13.07
CA TYR A 49 0.33 10.74 -14.50
C TYR A 49 1.25 11.81 -15.10
N ASP A 50 2.47 11.40 -15.48
CA ASP A 50 3.44 12.27 -16.12
C ASP A 50 3.20 12.36 -17.64
N GLY A 51 2.50 11.39 -18.23
CA GLY A 51 2.03 11.40 -19.62
C GLY A 51 1.85 10.00 -20.24
N GLY A 52 1.32 9.98 -21.47
CA GLY A 52 1.34 8.81 -22.34
C GLY A 52 0.12 7.87 -22.30
N LEU A 53 -0.88 8.22 -23.12
CA LEU A 53 -1.79 7.31 -23.81
C LEU A 53 -2.23 8.02 -25.11
N SER A 54 -1.37 8.06 -26.13
CA SER A 54 -1.73 8.63 -27.44
C SER A 54 -1.71 7.54 -28.52
N SER A 55 -2.86 7.27 -29.13
CA SER A 55 -2.94 6.50 -30.36
C SER A 55 -3.45 7.41 -31.49
N PRO A 56 -2.77 7.47 -32.65
CA PRO A 56 -3.26 8.22 -33.80
C PRO A 56 -4.56 7.66 -34.38
N ASN A 57 -4.87 6.37 -34.17
CA ASN A 57 -6.15 5.71 -34.50
C ASN A 57 -6.25 4.36 -33.76
N GLY A 58 -7.41 4.05 -33.18
CA GLY A 58 -7.71 2.76 -32.51
C GLY A 58 -7.44 2.72 -31.00
N ALA A 59 -7.63 1.54 -30.40
CA ALA A 59 -7.48 1.34 -28.96
C ALA A 59 -6.06 1.71 -28.49
N VAL A 60 -5.96 2.47 -27.41
CA VAL A 60 -4.66 2.86 -26.87
C VAL A 60 -4.06 1.68 -26.11
N ILE A 61 -3.06 1.05 -26.71
CA ILE A 61 -2.20 0.07 -26.05
C ILE A 61 -0.89 0.78 -25.73
N GLY A 62 -0.59 0.95 -24.44
CA GLY A 62 0.62 1.63 -24.00
C GLY A 62 0.96 1.34 -22.55
N THR A 63 2.24 1.45 -22.22
CA THR A 63 2.70 1.35 -20.83
C THR A 63 2.48 2.69 -20.15
N PHE A 64 1.70 2.69 -19.07
CA PHE A 64 1.53 3.86 -18.22
C PHE A 64 2.89 4.32 -17.69
N LYS A 65 3.26 5.58 -17.94
CA LYS A 65 4.45 6.23 -17.38
C LYS A 65 4.02 7.17 -16.27
N GLY A 66 4.21 6.76 -15.03
CA GLY A 66 4.04 7.65 -13.89
C GLY A 66 4.75 7.14 -12.65
N LYS A 67 4.67 7.96 -11.60
CA LYS A 67 5.36 7.76 -10.33
C LYS A 67 4.35 7.77 -9.19
N LEU A 68 4.63 7.03 -8.13
CA LEU A 68 3.88 7.13 -6.88
C LEU A 68 4.16 8.50 -6.24
N GLU A 69 3.11 9.18 -5.76
CA GLU A 69 3.20 10.42 -4.95
C GLU A 69 3.08 10.17 -3.45
#